data_AF-A0A2S9D302-F1
#
_entry.id   AF-A0A2S9D302-F1
#
_cell.length_a   1.000
_cell.length_b   1.000
_cell.length_c   1.000
_cell.angle_alpha   90.00
_cell.angle_beta   90.00
_cell.angle_gamma   90.00
#
_symmetry.space_group_name_H-M   'P 1'
#
loop_
_entity.id
_entity.type
_entity.pdbx_description
1 polymer ?
#
loop_
_entity_poly.entity_id
_entity_poly.type
_entity_poly.pdbx_seq_one_letter_code
_entity_poly.pdbx_strand_id
1 'polypeptide(L)'
;MEWRIMLKQLQKKDSFVFNAVKTFKLEKAEENKIKVLFPSDSAKVEFDKISGEFFNHFKRKIQNHIIEIEYVRDVENLKIEVVTKRKMFEKFIEKNPLLKDLDDLMKFDLT
;
A
#
# COMPACT_ATOMS: atom_id res chain seq x y z
N MET A 1 4.44 -14.49 -9.30
CA MET A 1 3.47 -14.36 -8.19
C MET A 1 2.16 -13.82 -8.74
N GLU A 2 1.05 -14.54 -8.54
CA GLU A 2 -0.30 -14.23 -9.06
C GLU A 2 -0.78 -12.81 -8.72
N TRP A 3 -0.44 -12.33 -7.52
CA TRP A 3 -0.75 -10.98 -7.08
C TRP A 3 -0.23 -9.90 -8.05
N ARG A 4 1.01 -10.04 -8.55
CA ARG A 4 1.57 -9.10 -9.53
C ARG A 4 0.89 -9.16 -10.89
N ILE A 5 0.34 -10.32 -11.26
CA ILE A 5 -0.39 -10.48 -12.53
C ILE A 5 -1.74 -9.76 -12.43
N MET A 6 -2.46 -9.99 -11.33
CA MET A 6 -3.71 -9.28 -11.02
C MET A 6 -3.49 -7.75 -10.99
N LEU A 7 -2.45 -7.27 -10.31
CA LEU A 7 -2.14 -5.83 -10.27
C LEU A 7 -1.87 -5.25 -11.66
N LYS A 8 -1.16 -5.97 -12.53
CA LYS A 8 -0.93 -5.53 -13.93
C LYS A 8 -2.21 -5.51 -14.76
N GLN A 9 -3.12 -6.46 -14.54
CA GLN A 9 -4.41 -6.48 -15.21
C GLN A 9 -5.31 -5.33 -14.74
N LEU A 10 -5.35 -5.09 -13.43
CA LEU A 10 -6.07 -3.96 -12.83
C LEU A 10 -5.52 -2.63 -13.32
N GLN A 11 -4.19 -2.47 -13.42
CA GLN A 11 -3.60 -1.23 -13.93
C GLN A 11 -4.10 -0.86 -15.34
N LYS A 12 -4.40 -1.87 -16.18
CA LYS A 12 -4.92 -1.66 -17.54
C LYS A 12 -6.44 -1.50 -17.59
N LYS A 13 -7.16 -2.23 -16.74
CA LYS A 13 -8.63 -2.30 -16.75
C LYS A 13 -9.26 -1.16 -15.94
N ASP A 14 -8.70 -0.90 -14.76
CA ASP A 14 -9.22 0.07 -13.80
C ASP A 14 -8.07 0.65 -12.93
N SER A 15 -7.58 1.81 -13.34
CA SER A 15 -6.52 2.54 -12.62
C SER A 15 -6.96 3.00 -11.22
N PHE A 16 -8.26 3.21 -10.99
CA PHE A 16 -8.77 3.64 -9.69
C PHE A 16 -8.66 2.51 -8.67
N VAL A 17 -9.22 1.33 -9.01
CA VAL A 17 -9.14 0.14 -8.16
C VAL A 17 -7.68 -0.30 -8.00
N PHE A 18 -6.86 -0.21 -9.04
CA PHE A 18 -5.41 -0.45 -8.94
C PHE A 18 -4.76 0.46 -7.89
N ASN A 19 -5.06 1.76 -7.89
CA ASN A 19 -4.47 2.69 -6.93
C ASN A 19 -4.90 2.42 -5.48
N ALA A 20 -6.12 1.92 -5.28
CA ALA A 20 -6.59 1.50 -3.96
C ALA A 20 -5.87 0.22 -3.47
N VAL A 21 -5.64 -0.74 -4.37
CA VAL A 21 -5.18 -2.10 -4.02
C VAL A 21 -3.67 -2.28 -4.14
N LYS A 22 -2.94 -1.42 -4.86
CA LYS A 22 -1.48 -1.55 -5.08
C LYS A 22 -0.64 -1.56 -3.80
N THR A 23 -1.18 -1.01 -2.71
CA THR A 23 -0.54 -0.93 -1.39
C THR A 23 -0.79 -2.16 -0.53
N PHE A 24 -1.70 -3.04 -0.93
CA PHE A 24 -2.03 -4.21 -0.15
C PHE A 24 -0.86 -5.18 -0.15
N LYS A 25 -0.63 -5.82 0.99
CA LYS A 25 0.35 -6.91 1.12
C LYS A 25 -0.39 -8.19 1.45
N LEU A 26 0.02 -9.28 0.81
CA LEU A 26 -0.43 -10.62 1.14
C LEU A 26 0.70 -11.35 1.82
N GLU A 27 0.45 -11.81 3.04
CA GLU A 27 1.39 -12.57 3.83
C GLU A 27 0.82 -13.97 4.10
N LYS A 28 1.66 -14.99 3.95
CA LYS A 28 1.31 -16.34 4.40
C LYS A 28 1.45 -16.37 5.91
N ALA A 29 0.33 -16.47 6.62
CA ALA A 29 0.33 -16.52 8.07
C ALA A 29 0.55 -17.95 8.58
N GLU A 30 -0.16 -18.92 7.98
CA GLU A 30 -0.09 -20.35 8.34
C GLU A 30 -0.21 -21.21 7.06
N GLU A 31 -0.26 -22.54 7.19
CA GLU A 31 -0.44 -23.45 6.05
C GLU A 31 -1.74 -23.19 5.27
N ASN A 32 -2.83 -22.86 5.98
CA ASN A 32 -4.14 -22.62 5.39
C ASN A 32 -4.64 -21.19 5.63
N LYS A 33 -3.78 -20.25 6.05
CA LYS A 33 -4.19 -18.87 6.31
C LYS A 33 -3.36 -17.85 5.56
N ILE A 34 -4.05 -16.93 4.90
CA ILE A 34 -3.46 -15.78 4.22
C ILE A 34 -3.94 -14.51 4.90
N LYS A 35 -2.98 -13.71 5.35
CA LYS A 35 -3.23 -12.36 5.86
C LYS A 35 -3.18 -11.36 4.72
N VAL A 36 -4.24 -10.58 4.59
CA VAL A 36 -4.34 -9.45 3.67
C VAL A 36 -4.24 -8.18 4.50
N LEU A 37 -3.10 -7.51 4.37
CA LEU A 37 -2.84 -6.24 5.01
C LEU A 37 -3.40 -5.12 4.11
N PHE A 38 -4.24 -4.26 4.67
CA PHE A 38 -4.85 -3.15 3.94
C PHE A 38 -4.72 -1.81 4.69
N PRO A 39 -4.54 -0.68 3.97
CA PRO A 39 -4.26 0.61 4.59
C PRO A 39 -5.51 1.38 5.07
N SER A 40 -6.68 1.13 4.47
CA SER A 40 -7.91 1.86 4.79
C SER A 40 -9.17 1.06 4.45
N ASP A 41 -10.26 1.32 5.17
CA ASP A 41 -11.55 0.65 4.96
C ASP A 41 -12.13 0.98 3.58
N SER A 42 -11.94 2.20 3.07
CA SER A 42 -12.34 2.58 1.71
C SER A 42 -11.64 1.73 0.65
N ALA A 43 -10.34 1.48 0.82
CA ALA A 43 -9.60 0.63 -0.10
C ALA A 43 -10.02 -0.85 0.03
N LYS A 44 -10.40 -1.29 1.24
CA LYS A 44 -10.97 -2.63 1.46
C LYS A 44 -12.28 -2.82 0.71
N VAL A 45 -13.18 -1.83 0.71
CA VAL A 45 -14.45 -1.90 -0.03
C VAL A 45 -14.21 -2.10 -1.53
N GLU A 46 -13.24 -1.40 -2.12
CA GLU A 46 -12.88 -1.59 -3.53
C GLU A 46 -12.22 -2.95 -3.78
N PHE A 47 -11.40 -3.43 -2.85
CA PHE A 47 -10.81 -4.77 -2.93
C PHE A 47 -11.86 -5.87 -2.82
N ASP A 48 -12.85 -5.74 -1.94
CA ASP A 48 -13.87 -6.77 -1.71
C ASP A 48 -14.66 -7.08 -2.99
N LYS A 49 -14.90 -6.07 -3.85
CA LYS A 49 -15.55 -6.23 -5.17
C LYS A 49 -14.81 -7.18 -6.11
N ILE A 50 -13.47 -7.21 -6.04
CA ILE A 50 -12.61 -8.04 -6.92
C ILE A 50 -12.05 -9.28 -6.23
N SER A 51 -12.06 -9.29 -4.90
CA SER A 51 -11.44 -10.31 -4.06
C SER A 51 -12.04 -11.70 -4.30
N GLY A 52 -13.35 -11.80 -4.49
CA GLY A 52 -14.03 -13.08 -4.69
C GLY A 52 -13.54 -13.82 -5.94
N GLU A 53 -13.41 -13.12 -7.06
CA GLU A 53 -12.88 -13.70 -8.30
C GLU A 53 -11.41 -14.09 -8.13
N PHE A 54 -10.61 -13.21 -7.54
CA PHE A 54 -9.19 -13.45 -7.30
C PHE A 54 -8.95 -14.68 -6.42
N PHE A 55 -9.61 -14.77 -5.27
CA PHE A 55 -9.42 -15.87 -4.33
C PHE A 55 -9.99 -17.19 -4.87
N ASN A 56 -11.06 -17.15 -5.66
CA ASN A 56 -11.55 -18.36 -6.33
C ASN A 56 -10.53 -18.90 -7.34
N HIS A 57 -9.95 -18.03 -8.17
CA HIS A 57 -8.90 -18.42 -9.09
C HIS A 57 -7.65 -18.91 -8.35
N PHE A 58 -7.27 -18.21 -7.28
CA PHE A 58 -6.12 -18.54 -6.46
C PHE A 58 -6.28 -19.91 -5.78
N LYS A 59 -7.42 -20.19 -5.12
CA LYS A 59 -7.73 -21.48 -4.46
C LYS A 59 -7.69 -22.65 -5.45
N ARG A 60 -8.29 -22.48 -6.65
CA ARG A 60 -8.26 -23.50 -7.71
C ARG A 60 -6.82 -23.79 -8.15
N LYS A 61 -6.01 -22.75 -8.31
CA LYS A 61 -4.63 -22.87 -8.81
C LYS A 61 -3.71 -23.62 -7.85
N ILE A 62 -3.90 -23.43 -6.55
CA ILE A 62 -3.09 -24.10 -5.51
C ILE A 62 -3.73 -25.39 -4.98
N GLN A 63 -4.86 -25.81 -5.57
CA GLN A 63 -5.63 -27.01 -5.18
C GLN A 63 -5.97 -27.09 -3.68
N ASN A 64 -5.99 -25.94 -2.99
CA ASN A 64 -6.30 -25.85 -1.57
C ASN A 64 -7.52 -24.95 -1.39
N HIS A 65 -8.65 -25.59 -1.08
CA HIS A 65 -9.93 -24.92 -0.91
C HIS A 65 -10.20 -24.45 0.52
N ILE A 66 -9.39 -24.94 1.48
CA ILE A 66 -9.54 -24.72 2.94
C ILE A 66 -8.96 -23.36 3.36
N ILE A 67 -8.41 -22.59 2.43
CA ILE A 67 -7.71 -21.35 2.77
C ILE A 67 -8.68 -20.32 3.36
N GLU A 68 -8.33 -19.88 4.56
CA GLU A 68 -8.94 -18.77 5.28
C GLU A 68 -8.20 -17.48 4.97
N ILE A 69 -8.97 -16.40 4.79
CA ILE A 69 -8.45 -15.08 4.44
C ILE A 69 -8.72 -14.17 5.64
N GLU A 70 -7.65 -13.71 6.28
CA GLU A 70 -7.71 -12.81 7.42
C GLU A 70 -7.38 -11.39 6.96
N TYR A 71 -8.28 -10.45 7.25
CA TYR A 71 -8.10 -9.05 6.89
C TYR A 71 -7.53 -8.28 8.08
N VAL A 72 -6.30 -7.81 7.95
CA VAL A 72 -5.62 -7.05 9.00
C VAL A 72 -5.43 -5.61 8.54
N ARG A 73 -5.91 -4.66 9.33
CA ARG A 73 -5.73 -3.25 9.05
C ARG A 73 -4.32 -2.84 9.46
N ASP A 74 -3.50 -2.45 8.49
CA ASP A 74 -2.13 -2.00 8.72
C ASP A 74 -1.95 -0.61 8.13
N VAL A 75 -2.39 0.40 8.90
CA VAL A 75 -2.31 1.81 8.49
C VAL A 75 -0.87 2.32 8.59
N GLU A 76 -0.05 1.76 9.47
CA GLU A 76 1.28 2.28 9.80
C GLU A 76 2.32 1.84 8.78
N ASN A 77 2.35 0.56 8.39
CA ASN A 77 3.34 0.04 7.43
C ASN A 77 2.90 0.14 5.96
N LEU A 78 1.59 0.32 5.70
CA LEU A 78 1.05 0.48 4.34
C LEU A 78 0.64 1.92 4.00
N LYS A 79 0.85 2.87 4.92
CA LYS A 79 0.96 4.27 4.54
C LYS A 79 2.04 4.35 3.46
N ILE A 80 1.62 4.56 2.23
CA ILE A 80 2.44 5.33 1.30
C ILE A 80 2.60 6.66 2.02
N GLU A 81 3.69 6.84 2.77
CA GLU A 81 4.12 8.18 3.12
C GLU A 81 4.20 8.87 1.77
N VAL A 82 3.25 9.77 1.50
CA VAL A 82 3.46 10.79 0.50
C VAL A 82 4.61 11.58 1.09
N VAL A 83 5.84 11.16 0.78
CA VAL A 83 7.05 11.89 1.12
C VAL A 83 7.00 13.10 0.21
N THR A 84 6.23 14.09 0.63
CA THR A 84 6.26 15.41 0.03
C THR A 84 7.71 15.89 0.17
N LYS A 85 8.16 16.71 -0.78
CA LYS A 85 9.51 17.32 -0.71
C LYS A 85 9.77 17.93 0.66
N ARG A 86 8.72 18.45 1.32
CA ARG A 86 8.74 18.99 2.68
C ARG A 86 9.05 17.95 3.77
N LYS A 87 8.39 16.79 3.78
CA LYS A 87 8.73 15.71 4.73
C LYS A 87 10.11 15.11 4.51
N MET A 88 10.55 15.06 3.25
CA MET A 88 11.91 14.64 2.93
C MET A 88 12.92 15.64 3.49
N PHE A 89 12.66 16.94 3.29
CA PHE A 89 13.47 18.03 3.81
C PHE A 89 13.52 18.04 5.34
N GLU A 90 12.39 17.82 6.02
CA GLU A 90 12.33 17.68 7.48
C GLU A 90 13.24 16.54 7.99
N LYS A 91 13.19 15.36 7.34
CA LYS A 91 14.12 14.25 7.67
C LYS A 91 15.59 14.57 7.39
N PHE A 92 15.87 15.47 6.44
CA PHE A 92 17.24 15.92 6.16
C PHE A 92 17.71 16.99 7.15
N ILE A 93 16.83 17.88 7.63
CA ILE A 93 17.12 18.82 8.71
C ILE A 93 17.49 18.08 9.99
N GLU A 94 16.75 17.02 10.35
CA GLU A 94 17.06 16.21 11.53
C GLU A 94 18.48 15.61 11.49
N LYS A 95 19.01 15.32 10.29
CA LYS A 95 20.37 14.78 10.12
C LYS A 95 21.43 15.87 9.94
N ASN A 96 21.08 17.01 9.37
CA ASN A 96 21.99 18.13 9.15
C ASN A 96 21.33 19.45 9.55
N PRO A 97 21.56 19.95 10.78
CA PRO A 97 20.94 21.18 11.26
C PRO A 97 21.30 22.41 10.42
N LEU A 98 22.40 22.41 9.67
CA LEU A 98 22.79 23.52 8.78
C LEU A 98 21.80 23.74 7.63
N LEU A 99 21.02 22.72 7.26
CA LEU A 99 19.97 22.87 6.24
C LEU A 99 18.79 23.70 6.76
N LYS A 100 18.57 23.72 8.08
CA LYS A 100 17.59 24.60 8.71
C LYS A 100 18.05 26.04 8.66
N ASP A 101 19.32 26.28 8.97
CA ASP A 101 19.90 27.63 8.93
C ASP A 101 19.90 28.20 7.51
N LEU A 102 20.14 27.36 6.50
CA LEU A 102 20.02 27.76 5.09
C LEU A 102 18.59 28.06 4.67
N ASP A 103 17.59 27.27 5.09
CA ASP A 103 16.17 27.54 4.83
C ASP A 103 15.70 28.82 5.51
N ASP A 104 16.12 29.04 6.75
CA ASP A 104 15.81 30.25 7.50
C ASP A 104 16.51 31.49 6.91
N LEU A 105 17.72 31.34 6.36
CA LEU A 105 18.45 32.40 5.65
C LEU A 105 17.89 32.67 4.24
N MET A 106 17.31 31.65 3.58
CA MET A 106 16.70 31.75 2.26
C MET A 106 15.23 32.16 2.26
N LYS A 107 14.57 32.22 3.43
CA LYS A 107 13.32 32.97 3.61
C LYS A 107 13.64 34.46 3.53
N PHE A 108 14.02 34.91 2.34
CA PHE A 108 14.13 36.31 2.01
C PHE A 108 12.82 36.99 2.40
N ASP A 109 12.91 38.10 3.14
CA ASP A 109 11.81 39.00 3.45
C ASP A 109 11.07 39.36 2.16
N LEU A 110 9.97 38.65 1.87
CA LEU A 110 8.94 39.16 0.97
C LEU A 110 8.12 40.17 1.78
N THR A 111 8.67 41.37 1.90
CA THR A 111 7.88 42.58 2.13
C THR A 111 7.31 43.05 0.80
#